data_AF-A0A453RVP4-F1
#
_entry.id   AF-A0A453RVP4-F1
#
_cell.length_a   1.000
_cell.length_b   1.000
_cell.length_c   1.000
_cell.angle_alpha   90.00
_cell.angle_beta   90.00
_cell.angle_gamma   90.00
#
_symmetry.space_group_name_H-M   'P 1'
#
loop_
_entity.id
_entity.type
_entity.pdbx_description
1 polymer ?
#
loop_
_entity_poly.entity_id
_entity_poly.type
_entity_poly.pdbx_seq_one_letter_code
_entity_poly.pdbx_strand_id
1 'polypeptide(L)'
;VLYAVGNTLVCDKLDEAKTLSWSGERYKVVTVDGILLTKSGTMTGGVSGGMEARSNKWDDSRIESLKKKKSKLEAEMSELGSPRELQRKELAVSEKITGLEKKLHYSNVEQNNLKEKLHKLASEKRNIEKEIDHLEPGKEEVIYTCVQLLFKSGSKCHLCTSH
;
A
#
# COMPACT_ATOMS: atom_id res chain seq x y z
N VAL A 1 -39.80 46.19 -19.98
CA VAL A 1 -39.03 46.89 -18.92
C VAL A 1 -39.92 47.29 -17.73
N LEU A 2 -41.13 47.83 -17.96
CA LEU A 2 -42.08 48.21 -16.90
C LEU A 2 -42.40 47.09 -15.89
N TYR A 3 -42.49 45.83 -16.36
CA TYR A 3 -42.78 44.65 -15.52
C TYR A 3 -41.65 44.29 -14.53
N ALA A 4 -40.39 44.55 -14.89
CA ALA A 4 -39.24 44.22 -14.06
C ALA A 4 -38.89 45.34 -13.06
N VAL A 5 -39.12 46.60 -13.45
CA VAL A 5 -38.69 47.77 -12.67
C VAL A 5 -39.86 48.47 -11.96
N GLY A 6 -41.10 48.35 -12.44
CA GLY A 6 -42.30 48.93 -11.79
C GLY A 6 -42.13 50.37 -11.29
N ASN A 7 -42.91 50.75 -10.27
CA ASN A 7 -42.70 51.99 -9.50
C ASN A 7 -41.59 51.77 -8.45
N THR A 8 -40.34 51.58 -8.91
CA THR A 8 -39.17 51.48 -8.03
C THR A 8 -38.43 52.81 -8.01
N LEU A 9 -38.23 53.36 -6.81
CA LEU A 9 -37.42 54.55 -6.58
C LEU A 9 -35.97 54.16 -6.31
N VAL A 10 -35.03 55.04 -6.67
CA VAL A 10 -33.61 54.86 -6.39
C VAL A 10 -33.17 55.99 -5.47
N CYS A 11 -32.45 55.65 -4.40
CA CYS A 11 -31.98 56.62 -3.39
C CYS A 11 -30.50 56.41 -3.08
N ASP A 12 -29.83 57.46 -2.66
CA ASP A 12 -28.41 57.36 -2.30
C ASP A 12 -28.26 56.87 -0.85
N LYS A 13 -29.07 57.40 0.07
CA LYS A 13 -28.97 57.08 1.50
C LYS A 13 -30.00 56.06 1.95
N LEU A 14 -29.59 55.14 2.81
CA LEU A 14 -30.47 54.12 3.38
C LEU A 14 -31.62 54.73 4.20
N ASP A 15 -31.40 55.82 4.92
CA ASP A 15 -32.44 56.43 5.76
C ASP A 15 -33.54 57.12 4.93
N GLU A 16 -33.18 57.68 3.78
CA GLU A 16 -34.13 58.18 2.78
C GLU A 16 -34.94 57.02 2.19
N ALA A 17 -34.28 55.90 1.87
CA ALA A 17 -34.95 54.71 1.37
C ALA A 17 -35.92 54.08 2.37
N LYS A 18 -35.58 54.04 3.66
CA LYS A 18 -36.49 53.59 4.74
C LYS A 18 -37.72 54.47 4.85
N THR A 19 -37.53 55.79 4.77
CA THR A 19 -38.62 56.75 4.84
C THR A 19 -39.61 56.51 3.70
N LEU A 20 -39.13 56.38 2.46
CA LEU A 20 -39.95 56.15 1.28
C LEU A 20 -40.59 54.75 1.22
N SER A 21 -39.98 53.74 1.86
CA SER A 21 -40.51 52.38 1.86
C SER A 21 -41.48 52.09 2.99
N TRP A 22 -41.36 52.76 4.15
CA TRP A 22 -42.09 52.41 5.37
C TRP A 22 -43.05 53.49 5.87
N SER A 23 -42.90 54.75 5.44
CA SER A 23 -43.79 55.85 5.82
C SER A 23 -44.75 56.22 4.68
N GLY A 24 -45.97 56.63 5.03
CA GLY A 24 -46.98 57.09 4.06
C GLY A 24 -47.32 56.05 2.99
N GLU A 25 -47.30 56.47 1.72
CA GLU A 25 -47.44 55.58 0.58
C GLU A 25 -46.15 54.79 0.35
N ARG A 26 -46.26 53.45 0.32
CA ARG A 26 -45.08 52.58 0.26
C ARG A 26 -44.58 52.37 -1.17
N TYR A 27 -43.32 52.72 -1.39
CA TYR A 27 -42.62 52.49 -2.64
C TYR A 27 -41.64 51.33 -2.53
N LYS A 28 -41.38 50.65 -3.66
CA LYS A 28 -40.22 49.76 -3.75
C LYS A 28 -39.01 50.67 -3.95
N VAL A 29 -37.97 50.53 -3.15
CA VAL A 29 -36.81 51.44 -3.18
C VAL A 29 -35.53 50.63 -3.28
N VAL A 30 -34.59 51.06 -4.11
CA VAL A 30 -33.25 50.45 -4.21
C VAL A 30 -32.21 51.52 -3.90
N THR A 31 -31.29 51.26 -2.98
CA THR A 31 -30.17 52.18 -2.75
C THR A 31 -29.08 51.98 -3.81
N VAL A 32 -28.25 52.99 -4.04
CA VAL A 32 -27.05 52.86 -4.90
C VAL A 32 -26.12 51.74 -4.41
N ASP A 33 -26.09 51.50 -3.09
CA ASP A 33 -25.37 50.38 -2.45
C ASP A 33 -25.99 48.99 -2.71
N GLY A 34 -27.12 48.92 -3.44
CA GLY A 34 -27.78 47.67 -3.80
C GLY A 34 -28.73 47.11 -2.73
N ILE A 35 -29.11 47.91 -1.73
CA ILE A 35 -30.10 47.51 -0.72
C ILE A 35 -31.50 47.71 -1.31
N LEU A 36 -32.25 46.62 -1.45
CA LEU A 36 -33.63 46.64 -1.95
C LEU A 36 -34.62 46.63 -0.78
N LEU A 37 -35.47 47.64 -0.70
CA LEU A 37 -36.62 47.69 0.18
C LEU A 37 -37.89 47.45 -0.65
N THR A 38 -38.71 46.49 -0.22
CA THR A 38 -39.97 46.15 -0.87
C THR A 38 -41.15 46.79 -0.15
N LYS A 39 -42.27 46.98 -0.85
CA LYS A 39 -43.51 47.53 -0.27
C LYS A 39 -44.06 46.73 0.92
N SER A 40 -43.72 45.44 0.97
CA SER A 40 -44.08 44.52 2.07
C SER A 40 -43.29 44.79 3.35
N GLY A 41 -42.30 45.69 3.32
CA GLY A 41 -41.43 46.01 4.45
C GLY A 41 -40.18 45.13 4.54
N THR A 42 -40.01 44.18 3.62
CA THR A 42 -38.78 43.37 3.55
C THR A 42 -37.64 44.21 3.00
N MET A 43 -36.51 44.22 3.74
CA MET A 43 -35.26 44.83 3.34
C MET A 43 -34.27 43.71 2.97
N THR A 44 -33.79 43.72 1.74
CA THR A 44 -32.83 42.77 1.20
C THR A 44 -31.57 43.53 0.81
N GLY A 45 -30.58 43.51 1.70
CA GLY A 45 -29.25 44.07 1.45
C GLY A 45 -28.28 43.44 2.44
N GLY A 46 -27.34 42.64 1.93
CA GLY A 46 -26.23 42.14 2.72
C GLY A 46 -25.10 43.17 2.73
N VAL A 47 -24.34 43.22 3.83
CA VAL A 47 -23.12 44.06 3.97
C VAL A 47 -22.03 43.68 2.95
N SER A 48 -22.19 42.56 2.26
CA SER A 48 -21.24 41.96 1.32
C SER A 48 -21.82 41.93 -0.10
N GLY A 49 -22.07 43.09 -0.69
CA GLY A 49 -22.80 43.11 -1.96
C GLY A 49 -22.83 44.40 -2.76
N GLY A 50 -21.86 45.31 -2.59
CA GLY A 50 -21.69 46.46 -3.49
C GLY A 50 -21.48 46.03 -4.95
N MET A 51 -21.44 47.00 -5.87
CA MET A 51 -21.19 46.74 -7.29
C MET A 51 -19.88 45.95 -7.53
N GLU A 52 -18.91 46.01 -6.61
CA GLU A 52 -17.72 45.15 -6.59
C GLU A 52 -18.02 43.64 -6.48
N ALA A 53 -19.03 43.23 -5.70
CA ALA A 53 -19.40 41.81 -5.59
C ALA A 53 -20.04 41.27 -6.90
N ARG A 54 -20.54 42.16 -7.76
CA ARG A 54 -21.05 41.82 -9.10
C ARG A 54 -19.95 41.85 -10.18
N SER A 55 -18.73 42.28 -9.85
CA SER A 55 -17.55 42.15 -10.71
C SER A 55 -17.11 40.68 -10.91
N ASN A 56 -17.73 39.73 -10.20
CA ASN A 56 -17.55 38.29 -10.35
C ASN A 56 -17.90 37.72 -11.73
N LYS A 57 -18.39 38.54 -12.67
CA LYS A 57 -18.51 38.17 -14.10
C LYS A 57 -17.16 37.83 -14.76
N TRP A 58 -16.03 38.18 -14.15
CA TRP A 58 -14.68 37.87 -14.66
C TRP A 58 -14.09 36.57 -14.10
N ASP A 59 -14.79 35.86 -13.22
CA ASP A 59 -14.28 34.63 -12.58
C ASP A 59 -14.70 33.34 -13.34
N ASP A 60 -15.34 33.46 -14.50
CA ASP A 60 -15.74 32.31 -15.35
C ASP A 60 -14.53 31.47 -15.76
N SER A 61 -13.39 32.10 -16.08
CA SER A 61 -12.15 31.37 -16.39
C SER A 61 -11.62 30.59 -15.18
N ARG A 62 -11.78 31.12 -13.96
CA ARG A 62 -11.34 30.45 -12.74
C ARG A 62 -12.28 29.29 -12.42
N ILE A 63 -13.59 29.50 -12.55
CA ILE A 63 -14.61 28.47 -12.39
C ILE A 63 -14.37 27.32 -13.38
N GLU A 64 -14.07 27.63 -14.64
CA GLU A 64 -13.77 26.61 -15.65
C GLU A 64 -12.49 25.84 -15.33
N SER A 65 -11.44 26.52 -14.87
CA SER A 65 -10.21 25.85 -14.42
C SER A 65 -10.45 24.89 -13.25
N LEU A 66 -11.35 25.26 -12.32
CA LEU A 66 -11.72 24.44 -11.17
C LEU A 66 -12.59 23.25 -11.59
N LYS A 67 -13.53 23.44 -12.52
CA LYS A 67 -14.33 22.35 -13.10
C LYS A 67 -13.45 21.33 -13.83
N LYS A 68 -12.47 21.79 -14.61
CA LYS A 68 -11.52 20.91 -15.29
C LYS A 68 -10.67 20.11 -14.30
N LYS A 69 -10.19 20.74 -13.22
CA LYS A 69 -9.47 20.06 -12.14
C LYS A 69 -10.35 19.03 -11.42
N LYS A 70 -11.60 19.38 -11.12
CA LYS A 70 -12.59 18.46 -10.52
C LYS A 70 -12.79 17.24 -11.42
N SER A 71 -13.07 17.44 -12.70
CA SER A 71 -13.28 16.35 -13.66
C SER A 71 -12.04 15.46 -13.80
N LYS A 72 -10.84 16.04 -13.80
CA LYS A 72 -9.58 15.28 -13.80
C LYS A 72 -9.44 14.41 -12.56
N LEU A 73 -9.69 14.97 -11.38
CA LEU A 73 -9.63 14.24 -10.11
C LEU A 73 -10.71 13.16 -10.00
N GLU A 74 -11.92 13.41 -10.52
CA GLU A 74 -12.98 12.39 -10.57
C GLU A 74 -12.63 11.24 -11.52
N ALA A 75 -12.00 11.54 -12.67
CA ALA A 75 -11.49 10.52 -13.58
C ALA A 75 -10.37 9.68 -12.94
N GLU A 76 -9.37 10.33 -12.32
CA GLU A 76 -8.30 9.64 -11.59
C GLU A 76 -8.84 8.76 -10.45
N MET A 77 -9.85 9.25 -9.73
CA MET A 77 -10.50 8.48 -8.66
C MET A 77 -11.30 7.28 -9.19
N SER A 78 -11.90 7.41 -10.37
CA SER A 78 -12.59 6.30 -11.04
C SER A 78 -11.60 5.25 -11.58
N GLU A 79 -10.43 5.65 -12.05
CA GLU A 79 -9.39 4.74 -12.56
C GLU A 79 -8.75 3.90 -11.45
N LEU A 80 -8.58 4.46 -10.25
CA LEU A 80 -8.06 3.74 -9.08
C LEU A 80 -8.94 2.55 -8.65
N GLY A 81 -10.17 2.47 -9.15
CA GLY A 81 -11.14 1.42 -8.83
C GLY A 81 -11.79 1.63 -7.47
N SER A 82 -12.75 0.77 -7.15
CA SER A 82 -13.45 0.89 -5.86
C SER A 82 -12.50 0.53 -4.70
N PRO A 83 -12.61 1.20 -3.52
CA PRO A 83 -11.83 0.83 -2.34
C PRO A 83 -11.92 -0.66 -1.99
N ARG A 84 -13.09 -1.28 -2.26
CA ARG A 84 -13.32 -2.72 -2.07
C ARG A 84 -12.47 -3.58 -3.01
N GLU A 85 -12.27 -3.18 -4.26
CA GLU A 85 -11.40 -3.90 -5.20
C GLU A 85 -9.93 -3.80 -4.80
N LEU A 86 -9.49 -2.62 -4.39
CA LEU A 86 -8.14 -2.42 -3.89
C LEU A 86 -7.88 -3.27 -2.65
N GLN A 87 -8.82 -3.29 -1.70
CA GLN A 87 -8.71 -4.14 -0.50
C GLN A 87 -8.67 -5.63 -0.85
N ARG A 88 -9.45 -6.10 -1.83
CA ARG A 88 -9.35 -7.51 -2.29
C ARG A 88 -7.98 -7.82 -2.89
N LYS A 89 -7.43 -6.90 -3.70
CA LYS A 89 -6.08 -7.07 -4.29
C LYS A 89 -5.02 -7.10 -3.19
N GLU A 90 -5.12 -6.22 -2.21
CA GLU A 90 -4.21 -6.17 -1.05
C GLU A 90 -4.24 -7.49 -0.27
N LEU A 91 -5.43 -7.99 0.09
CA LEU A 91 -5.59 -9.27 0.79
C LEU A 91 -5.00 -10.43 -0.01
N ALA A 92 -5.30 -10.50 -1.32
CA ALA A 92 -4.76 -11.57 -2.18
C ALA A 92 -3.22 -11.52 -2.30
N VAL A 93 -2.62 -10.33 -2.28
CA VAL A 93 -1.15 -10.19 -2.27
C VAL A 93 -0.59 -10.56 -0.90
N SER A 94 -1.22 -10.14 0.19
CA SER A 94 -0.82 -10.48 1.56
C SER A 94 -0.85 -11.99 1.82
N GLU A 95 -1.88 -12.69 1.34
CA GLU A 95 -1.96 -14.16 1.40
C GLU A 95 -0.83 -14.84 0.63
N LYS A 96 -0.45 -14.30 -0.54
CA LYS A 96 0.69 -14.81 -1.31
C LYS A 96 2.01 -14.60 -0.58
N ILE A 97 2.21 -13.42 0.02
CA ILE A 97 3.42 -13.10 0.80
C ILE A 97 3.55 -14.09 1.95
N THR A 98 2.52 -14.21 2.79
CA THR A 98 2.54 -15.12 3.94
C THR A 98 2.72 -16.58 3.54
N GLY A 99 2.14 -17.00 2.40
CA GLY A 99 2.36 -18.32 1.82
C GLY A 99 3.82 -18.55 1.38
N LEU A 100 4.44 -17.57 0.73
CA LEU A 100 5.84 -17.63 0.30
C LEU A 100 6.81 -17.59 1.48
N GLU A 101 6.54 -16.77 2.50
CA GLU A 101 7.35 -16.71 3.72
C GLU A 101 7.37 -18.04 4.46
N LYS A 102 6.21 -18.72 4.58
CA LYS A 102 6.15 -20.07 5.16
C LYS A 102 6.98 -21.06 4.36
N LYS A 103 6.86 -21.07 3.02
CA LYS A 103 7.65 -21.95 2.16
C LYS A 103 9.14 -21.70 2.34
N LEU A 104 9.57 -20.44 2.36
CA LEU A 104 10.96 -20.06 2.59
C LEU A 104 11.45 -20.55 3.95
N HIS A 105 10.63 -20.39 5.00
CA HIS A 105 10.97 -20.88 6.34
C HIS A 105 11.18 -22.39 6.37
N TYR A 106 10.24 -23.18 5.83
CA TYR A 106 10.36 -24.64 5.77
C TYR A 106 11.59 -25.07 4.97
N SER A 107 11.83 -24.49 3.79
CA SER A 107 13.00 -24.80 2.99
C SER A 107 14.32 -24.47 3.70
N ASN A 108 14.38 -23.37 4.46
CA ASN A 108 15.56 -23.04 5.26
C ASN A 108 15.79 -24.04 6.41
N VAL A 109 14.73 -24.44 7.11
CA VAL A 109 14.80 -25.45 8.17
C VAL A 109 15.27 -26.80 7.60
N GLU A 110 14.70 -27.24 6.48
CA GLU A 110 15.13 -28.46 5.79
C GLU A 110 16.60 -28.37 5.33
N GLN A 111 17.01 -27.24 4.77
CA GLN A 111 18.40 -27.04 4.35
C GLN A 111 19.37 -27.16 5.53
N ASN A 112 19.03 -26.57 6.69
CA ASN A 112 19.86 -26.65 7.89
C ASN A 112 19.92 -28.09 8.43
N ASN A 113 18.78 -28.78 8.50
CA ASN A 113 18.73 -30.18 8.90
C ASN A 113 19.57 -31.08 7.99
N LEU A 114 19.54 -30.85 6.67
CA LEU A 114 20.34 -31.59 5.70
C LEU A 114 21.84 -31.29 5.86
N LYS A 115 22.22 -30.03 6.10
CA LYS A 115 23.61 -29.64 6.39
C LYS A 115 24.14 -30.33 7.65
N GLU A 116 23.36 -30.37 8.72
CA GLU A 116 23.72 -31.07 9.95
C GLU A 116 23.90 -32.57 9.74
N LYS A 117 22.97 -33.21 9.00
CA LYS A 117 23.09 -34.63 8.63
C LYS A 117 24.35 -34.89 7.81
N LEU A 118 24.66 -34.03 6.84
CA LEU A 118 25.88 -34.11 6.04
C LEU A 118 27.13 -34.03 6.92
N HIS A 119 27.16 -33.11 7.88
CA HIS A 119 28.29 -32.97 8.80
C HIS A 119 28.46 -34.21 9.67
N LYS A 120 27.37 -34.77 10.20
CA LYS A 120 27.39 -36.02 10.99
C LYS A 120 27.93 -37.19 10.17
N LEU A 121 27.38 -37.43 8.98
CA LEU A 121 27.85 -38.49 8.08
C LEU A 121 29.32 -38.31 7.68
N ALA A 122 29.76 -37.07 7.43
CA ALA A 122 31.17 -36.80 7.13
C ALA A 122 32.10 -37.11 8.32
N SER A 123 31.65 -36.85 9.55
CA SER A 123 32.40 -37.21 10.76
C SER A 123 32.44 -38.72 11.00
N GLU A 124 31.32 -39.42 10.79
CA GLU A 124 31.24 -40.88 10.89
C GLU A 124 32.14 -41.56 9.86
N LYS A 125 32.11 -41.09 8.60
CA LYS A 125 33.02 -41.59 7.55
C LYS A 125 34.48 -41.47 7.97
N ARG A 126 34.89 -40.31 8.48
CA ARG A 126 36.28 -40.09 8.95
C ARG A 126 36.65 -40.99 10.13
N ASN A 127 35.72 -41.27 11.03
CA ASN A 127 35.97 -42.17 12.16
C ASN A 127 36.14 -43.60 11.68
N ILE A 128 35.29 -44.07 10.78
CA ILE A 128 35.39 -45.41 10.18
C ILE A 128 36.68 -45.54 9.38
N GLU A 129 37.07 -44.53 8.60
CA GLU A 129 38.35 -44.52 7.88
C GLU A 129 39.53 -44.68 8.85
N LYS A 130 39.54 -43.96 9.98
CA LYS A 130 40.58 -44.11 11.01
C LYS A 130 40.57 -45.49 11.69
N GLU A 131 39.39 -46.06 11.92
CA GLU A 131 39.28 -47.42 12.48
C GLU A 131 39.81 -48.46 11.49
N ILE A 132 39.54 -48.31 10.19
CA ILE A 132 40.11 -49.16 9.14
C ILE A 132 41.64 -49.05 9.16
N ASP A 133 42.18 -47.83 9.13
CA ASP A 133 43.63 -47.59 9.14
C ASP A 133 44.31 -48.20 10.39
N HIS A 134 43.61 -48.22 11.54
CA HIS A 134 44.12 -48.83 12.77
C HIS A 134 44.07 -50.37 12.76
N LEU A 135 43.08 -50.97 12.10
CA LEU A 135 42.88 -52.42 12.04
C LEU A 135 43.70 -53.11 10.94
N GLU A 136 44.07 -52.40 9.88
CA GLU A 136 44.93 -52.91 8.80
C GLU A 136 46.24 -53.55 9.29
N PRO A 137 47.07 -52.92 10.14
CA PRO A 137 48.31 -53.53 10.62
C PRO A 137 48.07 -54.79 11.47
N GLY A 138 46.98 -54.83 12.25
CA GLY A 138 46.61 -56.01 13.03
C GLY A 138 46.22 -57.21 12.15
N LYS A 139 45.59 -56.97 10.99
CA LYS A 139 45.34 -58.03 9.99
C LYS A 139 46.64 -58.60 9.46
N GLU A 140 47.60 -57.76 9.09
CA GLU A 140 48.89 -58.20 8.58
C GLU A 140 49.67 -59.02 9.62
N GLU A 141 49.67 -58.59 10.88
CA GLU A 141 50.34 -59.29 11.97
C GLU A 141 49.74 -60.69 12.22
N VAL A 142 48.40 -60.80 12.22
CA VAL A 142 47.71 -62.09 12.37
C VAL A 142 47.98 -63.02 11.19
N ILE A 143 47.97 -62.50 9.96
CA ILE A 143 48.33 -63.28 8.76
C ILE A 143 49.76 -63.81 8.88
N TYR A 144 50.71 -62.95 9.25
CA TYR A 144 52.12 -63.32 9.39
C TYR A 144 52.31 -64.40 10.46
N THR A 145 51.63 -64.25 11.60
CA THR A 145 51.67 -65.21 12.72
C THR A 145 51.06 -66.56 12.33
N CYS A 146 49.95 -66.55 11.60
CA CYS A 146 49.29 -67.75 11.13
C CYS A 146 50.18 -68.53 10.14
N VAL A 147 50.81 -67.84 9.18
CA VAL A 147 51.77 -68.42 8.23
C VAL A 147 52.96 -69.05 8.96
N GLN A 148 53.52 -68.36 9.96
CA GLN A 148 54.63 -68.87 10.78
C GLN A 148 54.26 -70.16 11.54
N LEU A 149 53.06 -70.22 12.13
CA LEU A 149 52.58 -71.39 12.86
C LEU A 149 52.29 -72.59 11.93
N LEU A 150 51.73 -72.33 10.75
CA LEU A 150 51.50 -73.35 9.72
C LEU A 150 52.81 -73.96 9.21
N PHE A 151 53.84 -73.13 9.01
CA PHE A 151 55.17 -73.59 8.63
C PHE A 151 55.82 -74.46 9.72
N LYS A 152 55.67 -74.09 11.00
CA LYS A 152 56.18 -74.86 12.15
C LYS A 152 55.44 -76.18 12.40
N SER A 153 54.15 -76.26 12.05
CA SER A 153 53.31 -77.45 12.25
C SER A 153 53.32 -78.43 11.06
N GLY A 154 54.10 -78.16 10.00
CA GLY A 154 54.23 -79.04 8.83
C GLY A 154 52.94 -79.23 8.02
N SER A 155 51.89 -78.47 8.31
CA SER A 155 50.57 -78.60 7.71
C SER A 155 50.43 -77.64 6.52
N LYS A 156 50.20 -78.16 5.31
CA LYS A 156 49.99 -77.35 4.10
C LYS A 156 48.70 -76.55 4.20
N CYS A 157 48.81 -75.23 4.37
CA CYS A 157 47.66 -74.33 4.30
C CYS A 157 47.20 -74.15 2.84
N HIS A 158 45.92 -74.42 2.55
CA HIS A 158 45.31 -74.22 1.23
C HIS A 158 45.02 -72.74 0.90
N LEU A 159 45.21 -71.79 1.83
CA LEU A 159 44.97 -70.36 1.58
C LEU A 159 46.15 -69.63 0.90
N CYS A 160 47.32 -70.27 0.75
CA CYS A 160 48.50 -69.63 0.14
C CYS A 160 48.59 -69.77 -1.40
N THR A 161 47.57 -70.28 -2.09
CA THR A 161 47.63 -70.58 -3.54
C THR A 161 46.85 -69.61 -4.44
N SER A 162 46.47 -68.44 -3.96
CA SER A 162 45.83 -67.42 -4.81
C SER A 162 46.63 -66.12 -4.75
N HIS A 163 47.77 -66.15 -5.44
CA HIS A 163 48.47 -64.98 -5.90
C HIS A 163 48.38 -64.91 -7.42
#